data_AF-A0A8S9LJP3-F1
#
_entry.id   AF-A0A8S9LJP3-F1
#
_cell.length_a   1.000
_cell.length_b   1.000
_cell.length_c   1.000
_cell.angle_alpha   90.00
_cell.angle_beta   90.00
_cell.angle_gamma   90.00
#
_symmetry.space_group_name_H-M   'P 1'
#
loop_
_entity.id
_entity.type
_entity.pdbx_description
1 polymer ?
#
loop_
_entity_poly.entity_id
_entity_poly.type
_entity_poly.pdbx_seq_one_letter_code
_entity_poly.pdbx_strand_id
1 'polypeptide(L)'
;MIQGNRGSDWMTWQKKHYKITNYREEKNNREIVKTTNSPGNEPKSQLIHKANREHSRVREEEEANQIADELKTAEANNNERIERNGYNLDYSSQLVVPSVMEFVKRFEGGIDGIMERNHDEAVRMGLMLCGAWGTNLGSPPEMCVAMVMIGLPSKLCVESDEDAAKLRSYLRVHRSVEVPVYFLGLRDGEEGVKDKDSGVITAYVRISRQVYNETEDYERLRDAITELVKDQMTCQNLPPV
;
A
#
# COMPACT_ATOMS: atom_id res chain seq x y z
N MET A 1 -10.57 9.81 -14.69
CA MET A 1 -10.57 8.37 -14.37
C MET A 1 -9.47 7.71 -15.20
N ILE A 2 -8.30 7.44 -14.62
CA ILE A 2 -7.25 6.60 -15.21
C ILE A 2 -6.86 5.62 -14.11
N GLN A 3 -7.44 4.43 -14.13
CA GLN A 3 -7.01 3.31 -13.29
C GLN A 3 -5.77 2.69 -13.93
N GLY A 4 -4.60 3.03 -13.41
CA GLY A 4 -3.33 2.39 -13.78
C GLY A 4 -2.98 1.30 -12.77
N ASN A 5 -3.21 0.06 -13.15
CA ASN A 5 -2.87 -1.16 -12.42
C ASN A 5 -1.35 -1.26 -12.22
N ARG A 6 -0.81 -0.73 -11.10
CA ARG A 6 0.64 -0.71 -10.77
C ARG A 6 1.00 -1.53 -9.53
N GLY A 7 0.15 -2.48 -9.12
CA GLY A 7 0.38 -3.33 -7.94
C GLY A 7 1.08 -4.67 -8.22
N SER A 8 1.05 -5.14 -9.48
CA SER A 8 1.43 -6.52 -9.82
C SER A 8 2.90 -6.72 -10.22
N ASP A 9 3.67 -5.66 -10.44
CA ASP A 9 4.99 -5.76 -11.07
C ASP A 9 6.14 -5.92 -10.06
N TRP A 10 6.05 -5.25 -8.91
CA TRP A 10 7.05 -5.31 -7.84
C TRP A 10 7.20 -6.72 -7.21
N MET A 11 6.08 -7.38 -6.89
CA MET A 11 6.10 -8.73 -6.31
C MET A 11 6.58 -9.78 -7.31
N THR A 12 6.40 -9.54 -8.61
CA THR A 12 6.87 -10.43 -9.67
C THR A 12 8.38 -10.35 -9.81
N TRP A 13 8.95 -9.15 -9.71
CA TRP A 13 10.40 -8.92 -9.71
C TRP A 13 11.09 -9.55 -8.48
N GLN A 14 10.53 -9.38 -7.27
CA GLN A 14 11.06 -10.02 -6.05
C GLN A 14 10.99 -11.56 -6.09
N LYS A 15 9.88 -12.13 -6.57
CA LYS A 15 9.75 -13.60 -6.72
C LYS A 15 10.73 -14.19 -7.74
N LYS A 16 11.07 -13.44 -8.79
CA LYS A 16 12.04 -13.87 -9.81
C LYS A 16 13.47 -13.86 -9.25
N HIS A 17 13.86 -12.84 -8.48
CA HIS A 17 15.17 -12.79 -7.84
C HIS A 17 15.34 -13.82 -6.70
N TYR A 18 14.31 -14.05 -5.86
CA TYR A 18 14.39 -15.04 -4.78
C TYR A 18 14.55 -16.49 -5.29
N LYS A 19 14.01 -16.82 -6.47
CA LYS A 19 14.19 -18.14 -7.10
C LYS A 19 15.60 -18.35 -7.67
N ILE A 20 16.25 -17.29 -8.16
CA ILE A 20 17.58 -17.36 -8.77
C ILE A 20 18.67 -17.59 -7.71
N THR A 21 18.54 -16.99 -6.52
CA THR A 21 19.52 -17.12 -5.44
C THR A 21 19.51 -18.53 -4.83
N ASN A 22 18.34 -19.12 -4.62
CA ASN A 22 18.22 -20.47 -4.03
C ASN A 22 18.64 -21.60 -5.00
N TYR A 23 18.49 -21.42 -6.32
CA TYR A 23 18.95 -22.40 -7.30
C TYR A 23 20.49 -22.46 -7.43
N ARG A 24 21.20 -21.35 -7.11
CA ARG A 24 22.66 -21.29 -7.09
C ARG A 24 23.27 -22.02 -5.89
N GLU A 25 22.61 -22.03 -4.73
CA GLU A 25 23.12 -22.70 -3.53
C GLU A 25 22.91 -24.22 -3.54
N GLU A 26 21.78 -24.73 -4.08
CA GLU A 26 21.53 -26.18 -4.13
C GLU A 26 22.38 -26.92 -5.17
N LYS A 27 22.79 -26.26 -6.26
CA LYS A 27 23.60 -26.88 -7.33
C LYS A 27 25.08 -26.99 -6.94
N ASN A 28 25.62 -25.99 -6.25
CA ASN A 28 27.00 -26.01 -5.76
C ASN A 28 27.23 -27.10 -4.68
N ASN A 29 26.23 -27.40 -3.86
CA ASN A 29 26.35 -28.46 -2.84
C ASN A 29 26.18 -29.88 -3.38
N ARG A 30 25.61 -30.07 -4.58
CA ARG A 30 25.42 -31.41 -5.18
C ARG A 30 26.58 -31.86 -6.08
N GLU A 31 27.44 -30.96 -6.56
CA GLU A 31 28.58 -31.32 -7.42
C GLU A 31 29.85 -31.74 -6.64
N ILE A 32 29.89 -31.58 -5.31
CA ILE A 32 31.06 -31.96 -4.49
C ILE A 32 31.10 -33.46 -4.14
N VAL A 33 29.98 -34.20 -4.30
CA VAL A 33 29.90 -35.62 -3.95
C VAL A 33 29.64 -36.47 -5.18
N LYS A 34 30.72 -36.80 -5.91
CA LYS A 34 30.99 -38.08 -6.61
C LYS A 34 31.89 -37.83 -7.84
N THR A 35 33.15 -38.24 -7.77
CA THR A 35 33.70 -39.34 -8.59
C THR A 35 35.22 -39.46 -8.41
N THR A 36 35.64 -40.65 -7.99
CA THR A 36 37.03 -41.10 -7.88
C THR A 36 37.51 -41.75 -9.19
N ASN A 37 38.71 -41.36 -9.63
CA ASN A 37 39.76 -42.03 -10.43
C ASN A 37 39.44 -43.04 -11.56
N SER A 38 39.93 -42.75 -12.78
CA SER A 38 40.85 -43.60 -13.59
C SER A 38 41.43 -42.83 -14.81
N PRO A 39 42.69 -43.08 -15.23
CA PRO A 39 43.37 -42.29 -16.27
C PRO A 39 43.27 -42.94 -17.66
N GLY A 40 43.00 -42.15 -18.71
CA GLY A 40 43.19 -42.61 -20.10
C GLY A 40 42.15 -42.19 -21.14
N ASN A 41 41.15 -41.38 -20.78
CA ASN A 41 40.29 -40.67 -21.73
C ASN A 41 39.83 -39.37 -21.06
N GLU A 42 39.70 -38.28 -21.82
CA GLU A 42 39.19 -37.00 -21.29
C GLU A 42 37.90 -37.28 -20.51
N PRO A 43 37.88 -37.11 -19.18
CA PRO A 43 36.83 -37.70 -18.36
C PRO A 43 35.51 -37.05 -18.73
N LYS A 44 34.44 -37.85 -18.92
CA LYS A 44 33.10 -37.37 -19.31
C LYS A 44 32.62 -36.20 -18.43
N SER A 45 33.06 -36.12 -17.18
CA SER A 45 32.81 -34.99 -16.28
C SER A 45 33.38 -33.66 -16.80
N GLN A 46 34.58 -33.63 -17.40
CA GLN A 46 35.17 -32.43 -17.98
C GLN A 46 34.43 -31.96 -19.23
N LEU A 47 33.99 -32.88 -20.10
CA LEU A 47 33.16 -32.56 -21.26
C LEU A 47 31.77 -32.04 -20.86
N ILE A 48 31.15 -32.64 -19.83
CA ILE A 48 29.87 -32.18 -19.28
C ILE A 48 30.03 -30.81 -18.61
N HIS A 49 31.10 -30.56 -17.85
CA HIS A 49 31.36 -29.23 -17.27
C HIS A 49 31.66 -28.17 -18.33
N LYS A 50 32.28 -28.53 -19.46
CA LYS A 50 32.52 -27.60 -20.57
C LYS A 50 31.22 -27.30 -21.32
N ALA A 51 30.39 -28.31 -21.58
CA ALA A 51 29.07 -28.14 -22.19
C ALA A 51 28.09 -27.34 -21.31
N ASN A 52 28.09 -27.60 -20.00
CA ASN A 52 27.26 -26.84 -19.04
C ASN A 52 27.71 -25.38 -18.91
N ARG A 53 29.02 -25.11 -18.98
CA ARG A 53 29.56 -23.74 -19.01
C ARG A 53 29.15 -23.02 -20.29
N GLU A 54 29.25 -23.67 -21.44
CA GLU A 54 28.85 -23.07 -22.70
C GLU A 54 27.34 -22.80 -22.74
N HIS A 55 26.51 -23.75 -22.31
CA HIS A 55 25.06 -23.56 -22.22
C HIS A 55 24.65 -22.47 -21.21
N SER A 56 25.40 -22.30 -20.12
CA SER A 56 25.15 -21.20 -19.16
C SER A 56 25.52 -19.86 -19.77
N ARG A 57 26.64 -19.80 -20.50
CA ARG A 57 27.11 -18.59 -21.18
C ARG A 57 26.14 -18.13 -22.28
N VAL A 58 25.64 -19.06 -23.10
CA VAL A 58 24.63 -18.78 -24.14
C VAL A 58 23.35 -18.23 -23.52
N ARG A 59 22.89 -18.80 -22.41
CA ARG A 59 21.68 -18.33 -21.72
C ARG A 59 21.87 -16.94 -21.11
N GLU A 60 23.03 -16.65 -20.51
CA GLU A 60 23.35 -15.32 -20.01
C GLU A 60 23.42 -14.28 -21.14
N GLU A 61 23.92 -14.67 -22.31
CA GLU A 61 23.97 -13.84 -23.52
C GLU A 61 22.57 -13.56 -24.10
N GLU A 62 21.68 -14.57 -24.11
CA GLU A 62 20.27 -14.42 -24.49
C GLU A 62 19.50 -13.50 -23.51
N GLU A 63 19.71 -13.67 -22.20
CA GLU A 63 19.08 -12.81 -21.18
C GLU A 63 19.59 -11.36 -21.29
N ALA A 64 20.89 -11.15 -21.56
CA ALA A 64 21.45 -9.82 -21.78
C ALA A 64 20.90 -9.14 -23.05
N ASN A 65 20.74 -9.89 -24.14
CA ASN A 65 20.15 -9.38 -25.38
C ASN A 65 18.67 -9.03 -25.21
N GLN A 66 17.91 -9.86 -24.49
CA GLN A 66 16.51 -9.57 -24.15
C GLN A 66 16.38 -8.28 -23.34
N ILE A 67 17.23 -8.08 -22.33
CA ILE A 67 17.24 -6.85 -21.53
C ILE A 67 17.63 -5.64 -22.41
N ALA A 68 18.60 -5.78 -23.29
CA ALA A 68 19.01 -4.70 -24.19
C ALA A 68 17.89 -4.28 -25.15
N ASP A 69 17.12 -5.23 -25.67
CA ASP A 69 15.99 -4.93 -26.56
C ASP A 69 14.79 -4.34 -25.79
N GLU A 70 14.54 -4.78 -24.55
CA GLU A 70 13.56 -4.16 -23.65
C GLU A 70 13.93 -2.71 -23.33
N LEU A 71 15.21 -2.43 -23.07
CA LEU A 71 15.71 -1.07 -22.83
C LEU A 71 15.57 -0.19 -24.07
N LYS A 72 15.96 -0.67 -25.26
CA LYS A 72 15.76 0.07 -26.52
C LYS A 72 14.28 0.36 -26.78
N THR A 73 13.41 -0.60 -26.49
CA THR A 73 11.96 -0.45 -26.63
C THR A 73 11.41 0.58 -25.63
N ALA A 74 11.89 0.55 -24.39
CA ALA A 74 11.53 1.53 -23.36
C ALA A 74 12.01 2.95 -23.72
N GLU A 75 13.21 3.08 -24.26
CA GLU A 75 13.77 4.35 -24.76
C GLU A 75 12.96 4.88 -25.95
N ALA A 76 12.64 4.02 -26.93
CA ALA A 76 11.82 4.40 -28.08
C ALA A 76 10.40 4.84 -27.65
N ASN A 77 9.77 4.11 -26.73
CA ASN A 77 8.47 4.47 -26.17
C ASN A 77 8.53 5.78 -25.38
N ASN A 78 9.62 6.02 -24.64
CA ASN A 78 9.81 7.28 -23.92
C ASN A 78 10.02 8.45 -24.88
N ASN A 79 10.80 8.26 -25.95
CA ASN A 79 11.02 9.26 -26.99
C ASN A 79 9.73 9.57 -27.76
N GLU A 80 8.93 8.55 -28.13
CA GLU A 80 7.59 8.75 -28.69
C GLU A 80 6.69 9.52 -27.73
N ARG A 81 6.76 9.22 -26.42
CA ARG A 81 5.97 9.92 -25.40
C ARG A 81 6.38 11.38 -25.24
N ILE A 82 7.67 11.68 -25.41
CA ILE A 82 8.23 13.04 -25.41
C ILE A 82 7.80 13.79 -26.67
N GLU A 83 7.86 13.14 -27.84
CA GLU A 83 7.49 13.74 -29.13
C GLU A 83 5.97 13.97 -29.26
N ARG A 84 5.13 13.05 -28.77
CA ARG A 84 3.67 13.22 -28.77
C ARG A 84 3.19 14.30 -27.80
N ASN A 85 3.91 14.56 -26.72
CA ASN A 85 3.53 15.51 -25.66
C ASN A 85 4.33 16.82 -25.73
N GLY A 86 4.40 17.44 -26.92
CA GLY A 86 5.00 18.76 -27.19
C GLY A 86 5.34 19.57 -25.93
N TYR A 87 6.63 19.53 -25.60
CA TYR A 87 7.34 20.14 -24.47
C TYR A 87 6.59 21.19 -23.66
N ASN A 88 6.15 20.81 -22.46
CA ASN A 88 6.39 21.55 -21.21
C ASN A 88 5.88 20.69 -20.03
N LEU A 89 6.71 19.75 -19.58
CA LEU A 89 6.49 19.11 -18.28
C LEU A 89 6.93 20.10 -17.20
N ASP A 90 6.03 20.43 -16.29
CA ASP A 90 6.37 21.23 -15.12
C ASP A 90 7.19 20.37 -14.14
N TYR A 91 8.50 20.62 -14.10
CA TYR A 91 9.42 19.93 -13.21
C TYR A 91 9.54 20.57 -11.83
N SER A 92 8.74 21.60 -11.51
CA SER A 92 8.86 22.35 -10.25
C SER A 92 8.75 21.45 -9.02
N SER A 93 7.90 20.41 -9.08
CA SER A 93 7.73 19.44 -7.98
C SER A 93 8.98 18.58 -7.73
N GLN A 94 9.77 18.28 -8.76
CA GLN A 94 11.01 17.53 -8.66
C GLN A 94 12.14 18.45 -8.19
N LEU A 95 12.17 19.68 -8.70
CA LEU A 95 13.19 20.67 -8.36
C LEU A 95 13.09 21.19 -6.92
N VAL A 96 11.90 21.14 -6.30
CA VAL A 96 11.72 21.58 -4.90
C VAL A 96 12.16 20.52 -3.87
N VAL A 97 12.40 19.26 -4.28
CA VAL A 97 12.75 18.17 -3.35
C VAL A 97 13.91 18.52 -2.41
N PRO A 98 15.06 19.07 -2.88
CA PRO A 98 16.15 19.48 -1.98
C PRO A 98 15.70 20.50 -0.92
N SER A 99 14.92 21.49 -1.31
CA SER A 99 14.37 22.50 -0.40
C SER A 99 13.41 21.90 0.62
N VAL A 100 12.62 20.88 0.23
CA VAL A 100 11.75 20.13 1.16
C VAL A 100 12.58 19.33 2.16
N MET A 101 13.67 18.70 1.74
CA MET A 101 14.53 17.95 2.65
C MET A 101 15.18 18.88 3.70
N GLU A 102 15.62 20.07 3.30
CA GLU A 102 16.11 21.09 4.24
C GLU A 102 15.00 21.62 5.15
N PHE A 103 13.78 21.80 4.62
CA PHE A 103 12.62 22.20 5.41
C PHE A 103 12.28 21.19 6.51
N VAL A 104 12.27 19.89 6.17
CA VAL A 104 11.93 18.79 7.09
C VAL A 104 12.96 18.64 8.21
N LYS A 105 14.25 18.89 7.95
CA LYS A 105 15.31 18.87 8.98
C LYS A 105 15.08 19.86 10.13
N ARG A 106 14.24 20.89 9.93
CA ARG A 106 13.95 21.91 10.94
C ARG A 106 12.93 21.45 11.99
N PHE A 107 12.20 20.36 11.72
CA PHE A 107 11.32 19.75 12.71
C PHE A 107 12.14 18.94 13.69
N GLU A 108 11.68 18.87 14.94
CA GLU A 108 12.27 18.02 15.95
C GLU A 108 12.28 16.56 15.46
N GLY A 109 13.46 15.92 15.52
CA GLY A 109 13.68 14.57 15.02
C GLY A 109 13.67 14.44 13.48
N GLY A 110 13.59 15.54 12.73
CA GLY A 110 13.57 15.52 11.26
C GLY A 110 12.42 14.67 10.71
N ILE A 111 12.71 13.86 9.69
CA ILE A 111 11.71 12.98 9.06
C ILE A 111 11.25 11.88 10.02
N ASP A 112 12.17 11.29 10.79
CA ASP A 112 11.86 10.20 11.71
C ASP A 112 10.96 10.68 12.84
N GLY A 113 11.23 11.85 13.41
CA GLY A 113 10.38 12.46 14.42
C GLY A 113 8.98 12.84 13.89
N ILE A 114 8.86 13.21 12.62
CA ILE A 114 7.53 13.40 11.98
C ILE A 114 6.81 12.07 11.85
N MET A 115 7.49 11.01 11.43
CA MET A 115 6.90 9.69 11.27
C MET A 115 6.38 9.13 12.59
N GLU A 116 7.19 9.22 13.66
CA GLU A 116 6.84 8.78 15.01
C GLU A 116 5.65 9.56 15.56
N ARG A 117 5.72 10.90 15.57
CA ARG A 117 4.60 11.75 16.04
C ARG A 117 3.32 11.51 15.26
N ASN A 118 3.39 11.38 13.94
CA ASN A 118 2.20 11.15 13.12
C ASN A 118 1.59 9.78 13.40
N HIS A 119 2.41 8.75 13.61
CA HIS A 119 1.95 7.42 14.00
C HIS A 119 1.25 7.46 15.35
N ASP A 120 1.95 7.94 16.39
CA ASP A 120 1.45 7.99 17.77
C ASP A 120 0.14 8.75 17.86
N GLU A 121 0.07 9.93 17.22
CA GLU A 121 -1.12 10.75 17.22
C GLU A 121 -2.26 10.14 16.40
N ALA A 122 -1.97 9.52 15.24
CA ALA A 122 -3.01 8.85 14.46
C ALA A 122 -3.63 7.69 15.25
N VAL A 123 -2.80 6.89 15.93
CA VAL A 123 -3.23 5.78 16.80
C VAL A 123 -4.02 6.32 17.99
N ARG A 124 -3.52 7.35 18.69
CA ARG A 124 -4.19 7.98 19.83
C ARG A 124 -5.58 8.49 19.46
N MET A 125 -5.70 9.19 18.31
CA MET A 125 -6.98 9.67 17.78
C MET A 125 -7.88 8.52 17.35
N GLY A 126 -7.35 7.50 16.68
CA GLY A 126 -8.11 6.33 16.30
C GLY A 126 -8.73 5.62 17.49
N LEU A 127 -7.95 5.40 18.56
CA LEU A 127 -8.41 4.78 19.80
C LEU A 127 -9.47 5.64 20.52
N MET A 128 -9.31 6.96 20.52
CA MET A 128 -10.30 7.89 21.05
C MET A 128 -11.65 7.75 20.32
N LEU A 129 -11.62 7.68 18.98
CA LEU A 129 -12.82 7.49 18.16
C LEU A 129 -13.45 6.12 18.40
N CYS A 130 -12.67 5.04 18.44
CA CYS A 130 -13.16 3.70 18.80
C CYS A 130 -13.87 3.69 20.15
N GLY A 131 -13.28 4.33 21.16
CA GLY A 131 -13.85 4.43 22.49
C GLY A 131 -15.17 5.18 22.51
N ALA A 132 -15.27 6.29 21.78
CA ALA A 132 -16.49 7.08 21.67
C ALA A 132 -17.62 6.34 20.92
N TRP A 133 -17.26 5.57 19.90
CA TRP A 133 -18.22 4.88 19.03
C TRP A 133 -18.55 3.45 19.47
N GLY A 134 -17.80 2.91 20.44
CA GLY A 134 -17.92 1.51 20.85
C GLY A 134 -17.51 0.54 19.74
N THR A 135 -16.52 0.92 18.92
CA THR A 135 -16.04 0.15 17.76
C THR A 135 -14.57 -0.21 17.94
N ASN A 136 -13.90 -0.64 16.87
CA ASN A 136 -12.51 -1.08 16.88
C ASN A 136 -11.71 -0.46 15.73
N LEU A 137 -10.38 -0.60 15.83
CA LEU A 137 -9.47 -0.29 14.76
C LEU A 137 -9.53 -1.39 13.69
N GLY A 138 -9.47 -0.99 12.42
CA GLY A 138 -9.41 -1.94 11.30
C GLY A 138 -8.06 -2.66 11.17
N SER A 139 -7.05 -2.29 11.97
CA SER A 139 -5.75 -2.94 12.03
C SER A 139 -5.13 -2.76 13.43
N PRO A 140 -4.22 -3.65 13.85
CA PRO A 140 -3.47 -3.46 15.10
C PRO A 140 -2.73 -2.10 15.11
N PRO A 141 -2.66 -1.41 16.26
CA PRO A 141 -1.99 -0.11 16.39
C PRO A 141 -0.58 -0.07 15.80
N GLU A 142 0.20 -1.14 15.98
CA GLU A 142 1.60 -1.25 15.55
C GLU A 142 1.74 -1.34 14.02
N MET A 143 0.65 -1.68 13.31
CA MET A 143 0.60 -1.72 11.85
C MET A 143 0.05 -0.42 11.25
N CYS A 144 -0.45 0.49 12.08
CA CYS A 144 -0.87 1.80 11.61
C CYS A 144 0.34 2.67 11.29
N VAL A 145 0.18 3.59 10.34
CA VAL A 145 1.20 4.62 10.05
C VAL A 145 0.59 5.96 10.41
N ALA A 146 0.80 7.02 9.62
CA ALA A 146 0.10 8.29 9.75
C ALA A 146 -1.39 8.23 9.34
N MET A 147 -1.98 7.03 9.30
CA MET A 147 -3.37 6.78 8.91
C MET A 147 -3.93 5.59 9.68
N VAL A 148 -5.19 5.68 10.05
CA VAL A 148 -5.88 4.66 10.85
C VAL A 148 -7.29 4.45 10.30
N MET A 149 -7.69 3.17 10.20
CA MET A 149 -9.06 2.76 9.89
C MET A 149 -9.83 2.57 11.19
N ILE A 150 -11.00 3.18 11.33
CA ILE A 150 -11.86 3.07 12.51
C ILE A 150 -13.23 2.58 12.07
N GLY A 151 -13.73 1.52 12.72
CA GLY A 151 -15.07 0.99 12.47
C GLY A 151 -16.13 2.04 12.79
N LEU A 152 -17.10 2.19 11.90
CA LEU A 152 -18.29 3.00 12.15
C LEU A 152 -19.32 2.21 12.96
N PRO A 153 -20.13 2.89 13.81
CA PRO A 153 -21.26 2.25 14.50
C PRO A 153 -22.19 1.56 13.50
N SER A 154 -22.57 0.30 13.77
CA SER A 154 -23.50 -0.44 12.89
C SER A 154 -24.86 0.23 12.74
N LYS A 155 -25.26 1.03 13.74
CA LYS A 155 -26.49 1.84 13.78
C LYS A 155 -26.60 2.87 12.65
N LEU A 156 -25.50 3.23 11.99
CA LEU A 156 -25.55 4.11 10.82
C LEU A 156 -26.06 3.38 9.56
N CYS A 157 -26.13 2.04 9.59
CA CYS A 157 -26.62 1.19 8.50
C CYS A 157 -25.98 1.52 7.14
N VAL A 158 -24.64 1.55 7.09
CA VAL A 158 -23.90 1.69 5.83
C VAL A 158 -23.90 0.33 5.13
N GLU A 159 -24.71 0.17 4.10
CA GLU A 159 -24.93 -1.13 3.43
C GLU A 159 -24.38 -1.19 2.01
N SER A 160 -23.81 -0.08 1.52
CA SER A 160 -23.29 0.05 0.16
C SER A 160 -22.22 1.13 0.05
N ASP A 161 -21.48 1.12 -1.07
CA ASP A 161 -20.57 2.22 -1.42
C ASP A 161 -21.32 3.56 -1.63
N GLU A 162 -22.58 3.51 -2.07
CA GLU A 162 -23.44 4.70 -2.22
C GLU A 162 -23.76 5.31 -0.85
N ASP A 163 -24.09 4.47 0.15
CA ASP A 163 -24.31 4.93 1.52
C ASP A 163 -23.05 5.56 2.12
N ALA A 164 -21.88 4.95 1.87
CA ALA A 164 -20.60 5.49 2.30
C ALA A 164 -20.30 6.85 1.64
N ALA A 165 -20.58 6.99 0.33
CA ALA A 165 -20.43 8.24 -0.40
C ALA A 165 -21.41 9.33 0.09
N LYS A 166 -22.65 8.94 0.40
CA LYS A 166 -23.67 9.84 0.96
C LYS A 166 -23.27 10.32 2.35
N LEU A 167 -22.83 9.43 3.25
CA LEU A 167 -22.34 9.79 4.58
C LEU A 167 -21.15 10.74 4.49
N ARG A 168 -20.17 10.44 3.62
CA ARG A 168 -19.02 11.33 3.38
C ARG A 168 -19.46 12.72 2.92
N SER A 169 -20.41 12.79 1.98
CA SER A 169 -20.92 14.06 1.46
C SER A 169 -21.65 14.86 2.54
N TYR A 170 -22.45 14.18 3.36
CA TYR A 170 -23.16 14.79 4.48
C TYR A 170 -22.20 15.38 5.52
N LEU A 171 -21.19 14.59 5.94
CA LEU A 171 -20.18 15.06 6.88
C LEU A 171 -19.45 16.30 6.36
N ARG A 172 -19.13 16.33 5.06
CA ARG A 172 -18.45 17.46 4.44
C ARG A 172 -19.32 18.72 4.43
N VAL A 173 -20.57 18.62 3.98
CA VAL A 173 -21.44 19.79 3.76
C VAL A 173 -22.10 20.29 5.04
N HIS A 174 -22.59 19.39 5.89
CA HIS A 174 -23.34 19.77 7.08
C HIS A 174 -22.49 19.84 8.35
N ARG A 175 -21.35 19.13 8.39
CA ARG A 175 -20.51 19.05 9.59
C ARG A 175 -19.10 19.60 9.39
N SER A 176 -18.77 20.05 8.18
CA SER A 176 -17.43 20.54 7.80
C SER A 176 -16.32 19.52 8.12
N VAL A 177 -16.62 18.23 7.95
CA VAL A 177 -15.69 17.12 8.16
C VAL A 177 -15.50 16.38 6.85
N GLU A 178 -14.30 16.43 6.28
CA GLU A 178 -13.93 15.61 5.12
C GLU A 178 -13.12 14.39 5.57
N VAL A 179 -13.74 13.22 5.47
CA VAL A 179 -13.09 11.94 5.79
C VAL A 179 -13.45 10.88 4.74
N PRO A 180 -12.49 10.07 4.27
CA PRO A 180 -12.79 8.87 3.49
C PRO A 180 -13.63 7.88 4.31
N VAL A 181 -14.73 7.42 3.71
CA VAL A 181 -15.61 6.37 4.25
C VAL A 181 -15.56 5.19 3.28
N TYR A 182 -15.35 4.00 3.80
CA TYR A 182 -15.25 2.77 3.02
C TYR A 182 -16.28 1.76 3.52
N PHE A 183 -17.11 1.26 2.60
CA PHE A 183 -17.98 0.13 2.86
C PHE A 183 -17.19 -1.18 2.73
N LEU A 184 -17.37 -2.07 3.70
CA LEU A 184 -16.87 -3.43 3.72
C LEU A 184 -18.09 -4.36 3.75
N GLY A 185 -18.53 -4.76 2.56
CA GLY A 185 -19.54 -5.81 2.43
C GLY A 185 -18.99 -7.12 2.98
N LEU A 186 -19.72 -7.73 3.91
CA LEU A 186 -19.42 -9.08 4.38
C LEU A 186 -19.64 -10.06 3.25
N ARG A 187 -18.73 -11.01 3.08
CA ARG A 187 -18.96 -12.14 2.17
C ARG A 187 -19.85 -13.17 2.86
N ASP A 188 -20.54 -13.97 2.05
CA ASP A 188 -21.38 -15.06 2.55
C ASP A 188 -20.58 -15.99 3.47
N GLY A 189 -21.01 -16.09 4.73
CA GLY A 189 -20.40 -16.95 5.75
C GLY A 189 -19.26 -16.32 6.55
N GLU A 190 -18.89 -15.06 6.32
CA GLU A 190 -17.92 -14.36 7.15
C GLU A 190 -18.58 -13.83 8.44
N GLU A 191 -18.02 -14.18 9.60
CA GLU A 191 -18.38 -13.52 10.86
C GLU A 191 -17.79 -12.12 10.88
N GLY A 192 -18.65 -11.12 10.70
CA GLY A 192 -18.25 -9.73 10.76
C GLY A 192 -17.86 -9.27 12.17
N VAL A 193 -17.00 -8.26 12.23
CA VAL A 193 -16.57 -7.68 13.50
C VAL A 193 -17.73 -6.91 14.12
N LYS A 194 -18.00 -7.15 15.40
CA LYS A 194 -19.12 -6.52 16.11
C LYS A 194 -18.70 -5.24 16.83
N ASP A 195 -19.63 -4.30 16.90
CA ASP A 195 -19.56 -3.16 17.80
C ASP A 195 -20.04 -3.54 19.22
N LYS A 196 -19.99 -2.57 20.15
CA LYS A 196 -20.40 -2.73 21.54
C LYS A 196 -21.86 -3.16 21.70
N ASP A 197 -22.72 -2.82 20.74
CA ASP A 197 -24.15 -3.15 20.76
C ASP A 197 -24.44 -4.47 20.03
N SER A 198 -23.40 -5.26 19.73
CA SER A 198 -23.45 -6.54 19.01
C SER A 198 -23.88 -6.44 17.53
N GLY A 199 -23.97 -5.23 16.98
CA GLY A 199 -24.23 -5.03 15.56
C GLY A 199 -22.96 -5.20 14.74
N VAL A 200 -23.09 -5.62 13.48
CA VAL A 200 -21.93 -5.90 12.63
C VAL A 200 -21.42 -4.61 11.99
N ILE A 201 -20.13 -4.35 12.13
CA ILE A 201 -19.45 -3.20 11.51
C ILE A 201 -19.25 -3.50 10.04
N THR A 202 -19.96 -2.75 9.20
CA THR A 202 -19.92 -2.87 7.73
C THR A 202 -19.17 -1.72 7.06
N ALA A 203 -18.68 -0.73 7.81
CA ALA A 203 -17.99 0.40 7.24
C ALA A 203 -16.93 0.97 8.17
N TYR A 204 -15.94 1.63 7.56
CA TYR A 204 -14.81 2.23 8.26
C TYR A 204 -14.56 3.64 7.75
N VAL A 205 -14.18 4.53 8.66
CA VAL A 205 -13.56 5.81 8.29
C VAL A 205 -12.05 5.67 8.30
N ARG A 206 -11.36 6.37 7.40
CA ARG A 206 -9.90 6.47 7.44
C ARG A 206 -9.48 7.87 7.83
N ILE A 207 -8.97 8.03 9.04
CA ILE A 207 -8.32 9.29 9.42
C ILE A 207 -6.87 9.28 8.98
N SER A 208 -6.36 10.47 8.68
CA SER A 208 -4.93 10.71 8.46
C SER A 208 -4.44 11.71 9.50
N ARG A 209 -3.22 11.52 9.99
CA ARG A 209 -2.51 12.53 10.76
C ARG A 209 -1.47 13.20 9.90
N GLN A 210 -1.51 14.52 9.91
CA GLN A 210 -0.50 15.40 9.36
C GLN A 210 -0.13 16.45 10.41
N VAL A 211 0.97 17.17 10.15
CA VAL A 211 1.52 18.18 11.07
C VAL A 211 0.52 19.31 11.35
N TYR A 212 -0.43 19.56 10.45
CA TYR A 212 -1.42 20.62 10.55
C TYR A 212 -2.77 20.18 11.13
N ASN A 213 -2.96 18.90 11.45
CA ASN A 213 -4.21 18.46 12.07
C ASN A 213 -4.16 18.71 13.58
N GLU A 214 -5.25 19.29 14.09
CA GLU A 214 -5.42 19.55 15.52
C GLU A 214 -6.35 18.50 16.15
N THR A 215 -6.32 18.37 17.47
CA THR A 215 -7.16 17.38 18.18
C THR A 215 -8.65 17.63 17.91
N GLU A 216 -9.03 18.90 17.83
CA GLU A 216 -10.37 19.40 17.59
C GLU A 216 -10.97 18.92 16.26
N ASP A 217 -10.14 18.65 15.24
CA ASP A 217 -10.61 18.10 13.97
C ASP A 217 -11.15 16.67 14.13
N TYR A 218 -10.49 15.87 14.98
CA TYR A 218 -10.93 14.52 15.31
C TYR A 218 -12.13 14.54 16.25
N GLU A 219 -12.19 15.49 17.19
CA GLU A 219 -13.34 15.69 18.05
C GLU A 219 -14.59 16.10 17.27
N ARG A 220 -14.44 16.96 16.25
CA ARG A 220 -15.55 17.31 15.34
C ARG A 220 -16.10 16.08 14.62
N LEU A 221 -15.23 15.18 14.16
CA LEU A 221 -15.64 13.90 13.57
C LEU A 221 -16.32 12.99 14.61
N ARG A 222 -15.75 12.88 15.82
CA ARG A 222 -16.32 12.13 16.95
C ARG A 222 -17.75 12.56 17.20
N ASP A 223 -17.95 13.86 17.39
CA ASP A 223 -19.22 14.46 17.79
C ASP A 223 -20.25 14.35 16.67
N ALA A 224 -19.85 14.62 15.42
CA ALA A 224 -20.73 14.45 14.26
C ALA A 224 -21.31 13.04 14.15
N ILE A 225 -20.49 12.00 14.30
CA ILE A 225 -20.96 10.60 14.24
C ILE A 225 -21.80 10.26 15.48
N THR A 226 -21.39 10.72 16.66
CA THR A 226 -22.12 10.45 17.92
C THR A 226 -23.51 11.07 17.90
N GLU A 227 -23.64 12.30 17.39
CA GLU A 227 -24.92 12.98 17.19
C GLU A 227 -25.81 12.24 16.21
N LEU A 228 -25.28 11.81 15.05
CA LEU A 228 -26.06 11.02 14.08
C LEU A 228 -26.63 9.75 14.72
N VAL A 229 -25.81 9.01 15.50
CA VAL A 229 -26.26 7.80 16.18
C VAL A 229 -27.29 8.11 17.27
N LYS A 230 -27.11 9.19 18.03
CA LYS A 230 -28.04 9.63 19.07
C LYS A 230 -29.40 10.03 18.49
N ASP A 231 -29.40 10.70 17.34
CA ASP A 231 -30.58 11.13 16.61
C ASP A 231 -31.22 9.99 15.79
N GLN A 232 -30.69 8.77 15.92
CA GLN A 232 -31.15 7.57 15.20
C GLN A 232 -31.13 7.76 13.68
N MET A 233 -30.17 8.55 13.19
CA MET A 233 -29.95 8.74 11.77
C MET A 233 -29.20 7.57 11.17
N THR A 234 -29.62 7.17 9.98
CA THR A 234 -29.02 6.13 9.15
C THR A 234 -28.65 6.72 7.80
N CYS A 235 -27.77 6.08 7.04
CA CYS A 235 -27.37 6.57 5.72
C CYS A 235 -28.56 6.78 4.77
N GLN A 236 -29.61 5.96 4.90
CA GLN A 236 -30.83 6.06 4.10
C GLN A 236 -31.61 7.33 4.42
N ASN A 237 -31.62 7.79 5.67
CA ASN A 237 -32.41 8.96 6.12
C ASN A 237 -31.60 10.27 6.27
N LEU A 238 -30.30 10.26 5.93
CA LEU A 238 -29.51 11.49 5.86
C LEU A 238 -30.13 12.49 4.87
N PRO A 239 -30.17 13.80 5.23
CA PRO A 239 -30.55 14.88 4.34
C PRO A 239 -29.77 14.83 3.01
N PRO A 240 -30.40 15.24 1.90
CA PRO A 240 -29.71 15.38 0.64
C PRO A 240 -28.66 16.49 0.73
N VAL A 241 -27.58 16.31 -0.03
CA VAL A 241 -26.43 17.22 -0.12
C VAL A 241 -26.49 18.01 -1.42
#